data_AF-A0A2N2VG45-F1
#
_entry.id   AF-A0A2N2VG45-F1
#
_cell.length_a   1.000
_cell.length_b   1.000
_cell.length_c   1.000
_cell.angle_alpha   90.00
_cell.angle_beta   90.00
_cell.angle_gamma   90.00
#
_symmetry.space_group_name_H-M   'P 1'
#
loop_
_entity.id
_entity.type
_entity.pdbx_description
1 polymer ?
#
loop_
_entity_poly.entity_id
_entity_poly.type
_entity_poly.pdbx_seq_one_letter_code
_entity_poly.pdbx_strand_id
1 'polypeptide(L)'
;MPIALIAALAGSLAIHLAGVFGVEVELFGEAPEAEPLQAEIRLPPPAALPFEPAPLINPAPNKSDKPAKLAKVKKARGKVKTRAASLVAPTPPLPTAEIIAENSPEIDPEIDPKLPSTAAIIALPAAKAILPAQGVIRFAIIKESLGFQVGRAEQRWEFFEDGRYQLTGITETSGLAAVFKPVRLSVESRGRLVAGGLQPESLRTLKNGQATNENADFSWSTAEVTLSRDGSVRSIVPGTQDILSLNYQLAYLARLDDGASIGVVTGKKYERYTLDSLGEEEIDTPAGRFRTLHLRAMTDSVTEIWIALDHGRLPVKIRFTDKKGESFEQVATEIGMP
;
A
#
# COMPACT_ATOMS: atom_id res chain seq x y z
N MET A 1 -2.18 -59.87 -5.06
CA MET A 1 -2.15 -59.07 -6.31
C MET A 1 -3.06 -57.82 -6.26
N PRO A 2 -4.35 -57.87 -5.92
CA PRO A 2 -5.21 -56.67 -6.00
C PRO A 2 -4.91 -55.63 -4.93
N ILE A 3 -4.53 -56.03 -3.71
CA ILE A 3 -4.24 -55.11 -2.59
C ILE A 3 -3.03 -54.22 -2.89
N ALA A 4 -1.97 -54.78 -3.49
CA ALA A 4 -0.77 -54.02 -3.85
C ALA A 4 -1.06 -53.00 -4.95
N LEU A 5 -1.93 -53.35 -5.91
CA LEU A 5 -2.33 -52.45 -7.00
C LEU A 5 -3.22 -51.31 -6.48
N ILE A 6 -4.16 -51.61 -5.57
CA ILE A 6 -4.99 -50.61 -4.89
C ILE A 6 -4.12 -49.68 -4.04
N ALA A 7 -3.15 -50.23 -3.29
CA ALA A 7 -2.22 -49.44 -2.48
C ALA A 7 -1.33 -48.55 -3.35
N ALA A 8 -0.82 -49.05 -4.47
CA ALA A 8 -0.02 -48.27 -5.41
C ALA A 8 -0.86 -47.15 -6.07
N LEU A 9 -2.12 -47.44 -6.43
CA LEU A 9 -3.02 -46.44 -7.01
C LEU A 9 -3.40 -45.37 -5.98
N ALA A 10 -3.69 -45.77 -4.74
CA ALA A 10 -3.95 -44.85 -3.63
C ALA A 10 -2.73 -43.99 -3.29
N GLY A 11 -1.53 -44.58 -3.29
CA GLY A 11 -0.27 -43.86 -3.06
C GLY A 11 0.04 -42.88 -4.18
N SER A 12 -0.11 -43.29 -5.43
CA SER A 12 0.05 -42.40 -6.60
C SER A 12 -0.94 -41.25 -6.56
N LEU A 13 -2.22 -41.54 -6.26
CA LEU A 13 -3.26 -40.52 -6.12
C LEU A 13 -2.94 -39.55 -4.98
N ALA A 14 -2.48 -40.05 -3.83
CA ALA A 14 -2.07 -39.21 -2.71
C ALA A 14 -0.90 -38.28 -3.06
N ILE A 15 0.10 -38.76 -3.82
CA ILE A 15 1.23 -37.95 -4.28
C ILE A 15 0.76 -36.84 -5.23
N HIS A 16 -0.11 -37.17 -6.20
CA HIS A 16 -0.63 -36.17 -7.13
C HIS A 16 -1.50 -35.14 -6.42
N LEU A 17 -2.34 -35.57 -5.48
CA LEU A 17 -3.18 -34.67 -4.68
C LEU A 17 -2.32 -33.78 -3.76
N ALA A 18 -1.25 -34.32 -3.18
CA ALA A 18 -0.29 -33.52 -2.42
C ALA A 18 0.43 -32.48 -3.29
N GLY A 19 0.74 -32.80 -4.55
CA GLY A 19 1.31 -31.83 -5.50
C GLY A 19 0.33 -30.71 -5.87
N VAL A 20 -0.95 -31.04 -6.07
CA VAL A 20 -2.00 -30.08 -6.45
C VAL A 20 -2.36 -29.13 -5.31
N PHE A 21 -2.46 -29.63 -4.07
CA PHE A 21 -2.92 -28.85 -2.91
C PHE A 21 -1.80 -28.41 -1.94
N GLY A 22 -0.58 -28.94 -2.07
CA GLY A 22 0.50 -28.77 -1.08
C GLY A 22 1.17 -27.40 -1.09
N VAL A 23 1.08 -26.63 -2.18
CA VAL A 23 1.85 -25.39 -2.38
C VAL A 23 1.02 -24.12 -2.16
N GLU A 24 -0.24 -24.26 -1.77
CA GLU A 24 -1.14 -23.13 -1.57
C GLU A 24 -0.97 -22.59 -0.17
N VAL A 25 -0.15 -21.55 -0.07
CA VAL A 25 0.20 -20.91 1.19
C VAL A 25 -0.38 -19.48 1.25
N GLU A 26 -0.51 -18.78 0.10
CA GLU A 26 -0.80 -17.34 0.11
C GLU A 26 -2.25 -16.97 0.47
N LEU A 27 -3.26 -17.72 0.01
CA LEU A 27 -4.66 -17.46 0.38
C LEU A 27 -5.02 -17.91 1.81
N PHE A 28 -4.35 -18.95 2.31
CA PHE A 28 -4.66 -19.59 3.61
C PHE A 28 -3.63 -19.27 4.71
N GLY A 29 -2.87 -18.19 4.51
CA GLY A 29 -1.89 -17.70 5.46
C GLY A 29 -0.57 -18.46 5.37
N GLU A 30 0.38 -17.81 4.69
CA GLU A 30 1.84 -17.84 4.80
C GLU A 30 2.45 -17.87 3.38
N ALA A 31 3.59 -17.25 3.14
CA ALA A 31 4.40 -17.51 1.97
C ALA A 31 5.81 -17.62 2.53
N PRO A 32 6.67 -18.56 2.07
CA PRO A 32 8.07 -18.50 2.44
C PRO A 32 8.61 -17.14 1.97
N GLU A 33 9.00 -16.30 2.92
CA GLU A 33 9.59 -14.99 2.67
C GLU A 33 10.89 -15.22 1.89
N ALA A 34 10.97 -14.70 0.67
CA ALA A 34 12.21 -14.72 -0.08
C ALA A 34 13.23 -13.89 0.68
N GLU A 35 14.36 -14.49 1.05
CA GLU A 35 15.46 -13.76 1.69
C GLU A 35 15.85 -12.56 0.81
N PRO A 36 16.14 -11.38 1.40
CA PRO A 36 16.46 -10.19 0.63
C PRO A 36 17.73 -10.44 -0.19
N LEU A 37 17.62 -10.30 -1.51
CA LEU A 37 18.75 -10.35 -2.43
C LEU A 37 19.72 -9.21 -2.08
N GLN A 38 20.87 -9.58 -1.50
CA GLN A 38 21.97 -8.65 -1.29
C GLN A 38 22.75 -8.48 -2.59
N ALA A 39 22.57 -7.33 -3.26
CA ALA A 39 23.36 -6.95 -4.41
C ALA A 39 24.48 -5.99 -3.96
N GLU A 40 25.73 -6.44 -4.02
CA GLU A 40 26.90 -5.60 -3.82
C GLU A 40 27.44 -5.15 -5.20
N ILE A 41 27.46 -3.84 -5.46
CA ILE A 41 28.06 -3.29 -6.68
C ILE A 41 29.58 -3.28 -6.50
N ARG A 42 30.27 -4.24 -7.12
CA ARG A 42 31.73 -4.20 -7.26
C ARG A 42 32.11 -3.34 -8.46
N LEU A 43 32.71 -2.19 -8.18
CA LEU A 43 33.37 -1.39 -9.22
C LEU A 43 34.57 -2.18 -9.77
N PRO A 44 34.75 -2.25 -11.10
CA PRO A 44 35.93 -2.85 -11.68
C PRO A 44 37.19 -2.07 -11.24
N PRO A 45 38.34 -2.74 -11.06
CA PRO A 45 39.58 -2.05 -10.73
C PRO A 45 39.88 -0.98 -11.77
N PRO A 46 40.40 0.20 -11.38
CA PRO A 46 40.82 1.22 -12.34
C PRO A 46 41.81 0.61 -13.34
N ALA A 47 41.57 0.84 -14.63
CA ALA A 47 42.50 0.42 -15.67
C ALA A 47 43.89 1.01 -15.36
N ALA A 48 44.90 0.14 -15.29
CA ALA A 48 46.28 0.57 -15.11
C ALA A 48 46.66 1.52 -16.26
N LEU A 49 47.13 2.72 -15.92
CA LEU A 49 47.63 3.67 -16.90
C LEU A 49 48.79 3.03 -17.67
N PRO A 50 48.85 3.18 -19.01
CA PRO A 50 49.95 2.65 -19.79
C PRO A 50 51.28 3.26 -19.33
N PHE A 51 52.26 2.40 -19.07
CA PHE A 51 53.62 2.77 -18.74
C PHE A 51 54.21 3.66 -19.85
N GLU A 52 54.65 4.86 -19.48
CA GLU A 52 55.40 5.75 -20.34
C GLU A 52 56.86 5.23 -20.44
N PRO A 53 57.38 4.89 -21.63
CA PRO A 53 58.75 4.42 -21.75
C PRO A 53 59.74 5.58 -21.53
N ALA A 54 60.73 5.34 -20.67
CA ALA A 54 61.76 6.32 -20.34
C ALA A 54 62.55 6.77 -21.60
N PRO A 55 62.84 8.08 -21.74
CA PRO A 55 63.54 8.58 -22.92
C PRO A 55 65.03 8.23 -22.88
N LEU A 56 65.53 7.73 -24.02
CA LEU A 56 66.94 7.51 -24.29
C LEU A 56 67.68 8.86 -24.34
N ILE A 57 68.68 9.01 -23.48
CA ILE A 57 69.58 10.16 -23.45
C ILE A 57 70.64 9.98 -24.54
N ASN A 58 70.61 10.85 -25.57
CA ASN A 58 71.73 11.02 -26.50
C ASN A 58 72.49 12.33 -26.19
N PRO A 59 73.84 12.36 -26.25
CA PRO A 59 74.61 13.51 -25.85
C PRO A 59 74.67 14.59 -26.94
N ALA A 60 74.73 15.84 -26.50
CA ALA A 60 74.83 17.05 -27.32
C ALA A 60 76.15 17.15 -28.10
N PRO A 61 76.18 18.01 -29.14
CA PRO A 61 77.23 19.02 -29.16
C PRO A 61 76.74 20.45 -29.51
N ASN A 62 77.00 21.32 -28.53
CA ASN A 62 77.53 22.69 -28.53
C ASN A 62 77.61 23.58 -29.80
N LYS A 63 77.48 24.89 -29.52
CA LYS A 63 77.90 26.12 -30.25
C LYS A 63 77.06 26.52 -31.48
N SER A 64 76.82 27.80 -31.79
CA SER A 64 77.01 29.12 -31.16
C SER A 64 76.39 30.16 -32.11
N ASP A 65 76.00 31.33 -31.58
CA ASP A 65 75.93 32.66 -32.21
C ASP A 65 74.96 32.99 -33.37
N LYS A 66 73.87 33.71 -33.02
CA LYS A 66 73.54 35.13 -33.33
C LYS A 66 73.67 35.68 -34.80
N PRO A 67 73.06 36.84 -35.14
CA PRO A 67 71.63 37.17 -35.29
C PRO A 67 71.34 37.92 -36.64
N ALA A 68 70.09 38.13 -37.07
CA ALA A 68 69.72 39.35 -37.84
C ALA A 68 68.21 39.46 -38.13
N LYS A 69 67.75 40.71 -38.06
CA LYS A 69 66.40 41.22 -38.27
C LYS A 69 66.08 41.40 -39.77
N LEU A 70 64.77 41.54 -40.07
CA LEU A 70 64.09 42.45 -41.03
C LEU A 70 62.96 41.68 -41.74
N ALA A 71 61.80 42.20 -42.09
CA ALA A 71 60.99 43.34 -41.69
C ALA A 71 59.68 43.24 -42.50
N LYS A 72 58.56 43.69 -41.90
CA LYS A 72 57.41 44.39 -42.53
C LYS A 72 56.56 43.55 -43.54
N VAL A 73 55.23 43.68 -43.72
CA VAL A 73 54.22 44.67 -43.33
C VAL A 73 52.82 44.13 -43.75
N LYS A 74 51.81 44.33 -42.87
CA LYS A 74 50.37 44.68 -43.08
C LYS A 74 49.50 43.79 -44.02
N LYS A 75 48.18 43.59 -43.81
CA LYS A 75 47.09 44.43 -43.26
C LYS A 75 45.91 43.47 -42.94
N ALA A 76 45.28 43.56 -41.76
CA ALA A 76 43.91 44.09 -41.53
C ALA A 76 42.78 43.11 -41.96
N ARG A 77 41.62 42.91 -41.30
CA ARG A 77 40.83 43.45 -40.16
C ARG A 77 39.61 42.48 -40.10
N GLY A 78 38.85 42.21 -39.03
CA GLY A 78 38.77 42.64 -37.63
C GLY A 78 38.42 41.41 -36.75
N LYS A 79 38.61 41.42 -35.43
CA LYS A 79 37.83 42.12 -34.37
C LYS A 79 36.32 41.96 -34.60
N VAL A 80 35.57 41.33 -33.70
CA VAL A 80 35.41 41.73 -32.29
C VAL A 80 35.35 40.53 -31.33
N LYS A 81 36.20 40.58 -30.28
CA LYS A 81 36.00 39.99 -28.95
C LYS A 81 35.37 41.05 -28.06
N THR A 82 34.56 40.64 -27.08
CA THR A 82 34.68 40.99 -25.64
C THR A 82 33.54 40.28 -24.91
N ARG A 83 33.77 39.34 -23.98
CA ARG A 83 34.43 39.40 -22.65
C ARG A 83 33.58 40.10 -21.59
N ALA A 84 33.08 39.25 -20.68
CA ALA A 84 33.02 39.31 -19.21
C ALA A 84 32.86 40.64 -18.46
N ALA A 85 31.92 40.64 -17.51
CA ALA A 85 32.09 40.96 -16.07
C ALA A 85 30.68 40.87 -15.45
N SER A 86 30.40 40.05 -14.42
CA SER A 86 30.57 40.34 -12.98
C SER A 86 30.26 41.79 -12.61
N LEU A 87 29.26 42.01 -11.74
CA LEU A 87 29.31 42.93 -10.60
C LEU A 87 27.99 42.90 -9.78
N VAL A 88 28.20 42.91 -8.47
CA VAL A 88 27.29 43.14 -7.35
C VAL A 88 26.83 44.60 -7.30
N ALA A 89 25.63 44.85 -6.74
CA ALA A 89 25.21 45.96 -5.84
C ALA A 89 23.70 46.33 -6.05
N PRO A 90 23.06 47.25 -5.29
CA PRO A 90 22.74 47.25 -3.84
C PRO A 90 21.26 47.64 -3.53
N THR A 91 20.81 47.49 -2.28
CA THR A 91 19.66 48.20 -1.60
C THR A 91 20.08 49.66 -1.25
N PRO A 92 19.26 50.71 -0.91
CA PRO A 92 17.92 50.83 -0.27
C PRO A 92 17.08 52.07 -0.78
N PRO A 93 16.21 52.83 -0.04
CA PRO A 93 15.51 52.68 1.27
C PRO A 93 13.98 53.03 1.30
N LEU A 94 13.37 52.80 2.47
CA LEU A 94 12.02 53.26 2.91
C LEU A 94 11.95 54.78 3.19
N PRO A 95 10.75 55.40 3.18
CA PRO A 95 10.50 56.66 3.87
C PRO A 95 9.92 56.47 5.28
N THR A 96 10.52 57.20 6.22
CA THR A 96 10.05 57.53 7.57
C THR A 96 9.10 58.73 7.50
N ALA A 97 8.00 58.70 8.26
CA ALA A 97 7.24 59.90 8.63
C ALA A 97 7.03 59.94 10.15
N GLU A 98 7.08 61.18 10.64
CA GLU A 98 7.30 61.68 12.00
C GLU A 98 6.37 61.24 13.14
N ILE A 99 6.99 61.30 14.32
CA ILE A 99 6.43 61.20 15.66
C ILE A 99 5.69 62.50 16.01
N ILE A 100 4.45 62.39 16.47
CA ILE A 100 3.83 63.37 17.39
C ILE A 100 3.37 62.58 18.61
N ALA A 101 3.90 62.94 19.77
CA ALA A 101 3.55 62.41 21.06
C ALA A 101 2.47 63.29 21.70
N GLU A 102 1.40 62.72 22.22
CA GLU A 102 0.72 63.27 23.40
C GLU A 102 -0.15 62.24 24.14
N ASN A 103 0.14 62.11 25.44
CA ASN A 103 -0.64 61.58 26.56
C ASN A 103 -1.08 60.10 26.65
N SER A 104 -0.40 59.40 27.58
CA SER A 104 -1.00 58.39 28.48
C SER A 104 -2.10 59.00 29.35
N PRO A 105 -3.00 58.17 29.89
CA PRO A 105 -2.75 57.74 31.26
C PRO A 105 -2.73 56.21 31.43
N GLU A 106 -1.89 55.81 32.38
CA GLU A 106 -1.80 54.49 32.98
C GLU A 106 -3.16 54.08 33.59
N ILE A 107 -3.61 52.86 33.32
CA ILE A 107 -4.54 52.12 34.16
C ILE A 107 -3.95 50.71 34.33
N ASP A 108 -3.77 50.34 35.60
CA ASP A 108 -3.22 49.08 36.11
C ASP A 108 -3.76 47.81 35.40
N PRO A 109 -2.94 46.74 35.27
CA PRO A 109 -3.43 45.45 34.84
C PRO A 109 -4.11 44.75 36.02
N GLU A 110 -5.43 44.83 36.09
CA GLU A 110 -6.22 43.92 36.90
C GLU A 110 -6.12 42.51 36.29
N ILE A 111 -5.43 41.63 37.00
CA ILE A 111 -5.32 40.20 36.68
C ILE A 111 -6.71 39.60 36.87
N ASP A 112 -7.43 39.38 35.78
CA ASP A 112 -8.67 38.64 35.79
C ASP A 112 -8.38 37.15 35.50
N PRO A 113 -8.45 36.25 36.50
CA PRO A 113 -8.20 34.84 36.29
C PRO A 113 -9.55 34.17 36.03
N LYS A 114 -9.88 33.88 34.76
CA LYS A 114 -10.69 32.70 34.34
C LYS A 114 -11.25 32.86 32.92
N LEU A 115 -10.57 32.23 31.97
CA LEU A 115 -11.23 31.60 30.83
C LEU A 115 -10.74 30.15 30.78
N PRO A 116 -11.60 29.14 31.03
CA PRO A 116 -11.22 27.78 30.70
C PRO A 116 -11.03 27.71 29.19
N SER A 117 -9.81 27.39 28.77
CA SER A 117 -9.53 26.93 27.41
C SER A 117 -10.23 25.59 27.21
N THR A 118 -11.53 25.64 26.96
CA THR A 118 -12.26 24.54 26.33
C THR A 118 -12.19 24.82 24.83
N ALA A 119 -11.08 24.40 24.21
CA ALA A 119 -11.14 24.01 22.82
C ALA A 119 -12.09 22.82 22.74
N ALA A 120 -13.37 23.10 22.54
CA ALA A 120 -14.35 22.09 22.21
C ALA A 120 -13.90 21.46 20.90
N ILE A 121 -13.36 20.25 20.97
CA ILE A 121 -13.19 19.38 19.80
C ILE A 121 -14.62 19.17 19.29
N ILE A 122 -14.99 19.88 18.23
CA ILE A 122 -16.25 19.64 17.53
C ILE A 122 -16.11 18.23 16.96
N ALA A 123 -16.71 17.26 17.64
CA ALA A 123 -16.86 15.91 17.12
C ALA A 123 -17.74 16.03 15.86
N LEU A 124 -17.14 15.83 14.69
CA LEU A 124 -17.87 15.68 13.45
C LEU A 124 -18.91 14.57 13.64
N PRO A 125 -20.16 14.75 13.18
CA PRO A 125 -21.18 13.72 13.34
C PRO A 125 -20.69 12.42 12.70
N ALA A 126 -20.86 11.30 13.42
CA ALA A 126 -20.59 9.98 12.89
C ALA A 126 -21.36 9.78 11.58
N ALA A 127 -20.71 9.20 10.56
CA ALA A 127 -21.44 8.82 9.36
C ALA A 127 -22.50 7.77 9.74
N LYS A 128 -23.65 7.82 9.09
CA LYS A 128 -24.66 6.76 9.26
C LYS A 128 -24.21 5.53 8.49
N ALA A 129 -24.40 4.35 9.07
CA ALA A 129 -24.14 3.10 8.36
C ALA A 129 -25.00 3.01 7.08
N ILE A 130 -24.36 2.68 5.96
CA ILE A 130 -25.04 2.49 4.67
C ILE A 130 -25.75 1.13 4.64
N LEU A 131 -25.13 0.14 5.27
CA LEU A 131 -25.67 -1.22 5.40
C LEU A 131 -26.60 -1.33 6.60
N PRO A 132 -27.44 -2.39 6.66
CA PRO A 132 -28.16 -2.76 7.87
C PRO A 132 -27.21 -2.92 9.05
N ALA A 133 -27.74 -2.77 10.28
CA ALA A 133 -26.97 -2.85 11.52
C ALA A 133 -26.18 -4.15 11.65
N GLN A 134 -26.67 -5.25 11.07
CA GLN A 134 -25.92 -6.49 10.99
C GLN A 134 -26.23 -7.23 9.69
N GLY A 135 -25.32 -8.09 9.26
CA GLY A 135 -25.54 -8.96 8.12
C GLY A 135 -24.40 -9.93 7.87
N VAL A 136 -24.63 -10.80 6.88
CA VAL A 136 -23.69 -11.84 6.48
C VAL A 136 -23.64 -11.94 4.96
N ILE A 137 -22.45 -12.20 4.43
CA ILE A 137 -22.21 -12.61 3.06
C ILE A 137 -21.34 -13.88 3.07
N ARG A 138 -21.75 -14.89 2.31
CA ARG A 138 -21.03 -16.17 2.18
C ARG A 138 -20.49 -16.30 0.78
N PHE A 139 -19.35 -16.96 0.65
CA PHE A 139 -18.67 -17.15 -0.62
C PHE A 139 -18.24 -18.60 -0.83
N ALA A 140 -18.30 -19.06 -2.08
CA ALA A 140 -17.50 -20.17 -2.55
C ALA A 140 -16.12 -19.64 -2.98
N ILE A 141 -15.05 -20.33 -2.61
CA ILE A 141 -13.68 -20.01 -3.04
C ILE A 141 -13.28 -20.98 -4.14
N ILE A 142 -13.13 -20.47 -5.35
CA ILE A 142 -12.79 -21.24 -6.56
C ILE A 142 -11.33 -20.95 -6.90
N LYS A 143 -10.54 -22.00 -7.09
CA LYS A 143 -9.18 -21.85 -7.63
C LYS A 143 -9.25 -21.90 -9.15
N GLU A 144 -8.89 -20.82 -9.83
CA GLU A 144 -9.14 -20.69 -11.28
C GLU A 144 -8.41 -21.78 -12.09
N SER A 145 -7.17 -22.10 -11.74
CA SER A 145 -6.38 -23.13 -12.44
C SER A 145 -7.01 -24.53 -12.37
N LEU A 146 -7.82 -24.79 -11.34
CA LEU A 146 -8.50 -26.07 -11.14
C LEU A 146 -9.97 -26.04 -11.57
N GLY A 147 -10.60 -24.86 -11.62
CA GLY A 147 -12.00 -24.68 -12.01
C GLY A 147 -13.02 -25.25 -11.02
N PHE A 148 -12.62 -25.56 -9.78
CA PHE A 148 -13.54 -26.05 -8.75
C PHE A 148 -13.31 -25.38 -7.39
N GLN A 149 -14.30 -25.53 -6.51
CA GLN A 149 -14.29 -24.95 -5.17
C GLN A 149 -13.27 -25.63 -4.25
N VAL A 150 -12.33 -24.85 -3.73
CA VAL A 150 -11.29 -25.29 -2.78
C VAL A 150 -11.55 -24.82 -1.35
N GLY A 151 -12.47 -23.88 -1.17
CA GLY A 151 -12.78 -23.30 0.13
C GLY A 151 -14.14 -22.62 0.20
N ARG A 152 -14.45 -22.09 1.37
CA ARG A 152 -15.60 -21.22 1.60
C ARG A 152 -15.19 -20.06 2.50
N ALA A 153 -15.83 -18.92 2.30
CA ALA A 153 -15.66 -17.77 3.18
C ALA A 153 -17.02 -17.29 3.71
N GLU A 154 -16.99 -16.66 4.88
CA GLU A 154 -18.12 -16.00 5.51
C GLU A 154 -17.63 -14.68 6.06
N GLN A 155 -18.23 -13.57 5.63
CA GLN A 155 -17.98 -12.26 6.22
C GLN A 155 -19.25 -11.78 6.90
N ARG A 156 -19.10 -11.32 8.15
CA ARG A 156 -20.16 -10.71 8.96
C ARG A 156 -19.80 -9.27 9.26
N TRP A 157 -20.81 -8.43 9.34
CA TRP A 157 -20.68 -7.07 9.82
C TRP A 157 -21.70 -6.79 10.92
N GLU A 158 -21.29 -5.97 11.88
CA GLU A 158 -22.13 -5.41 12.94
C GLU A 158 -21.76 -3.93 13.13
N PHE A 159 -22.76 -3.05 13.08
CA PHE A 159 -22.67 -1.62 13.35
C PHE A 159 -23.50 -1.31 14.59
N PHE A 160 -22.86 -0.76 15.61
CA PHE A 160 -23.47 -0.44 16.90
C PHE A 160 -24.02 0.99 16.92
N GLU A 161 -25.01 1.25 17.77
CA GLU A 161 -25.63 2.59 17.89
C GLU A 161 -24.66 3.67 18.37
N ASP A 162 -23.62 3.29 19.11
CA ASP A 162 -22.57 4.19 19.59
C ASP A 162 -21.47 4.48 18.55
N GLY A 163 -21.69 4.05 17.30
CA GLY A 163 -20.79 4.27 16.17
C GLY A 163 -19.61 3.31 16.12
N ARG A 164 -19.53 2.30 17.00
CA ARG A 164 -18.55 1.21 16.82
C ARG A 164 -18.98 0.29 15.68
N TYR A 165 -18.01 -0.43 15.13
CA TYR A 165 -18.27 -1.55 14.24
C TYR A 165 -17.43 -2.77 14.62
N GLN A 166 -17.91 -3.94 14.23
CA GLN A 166 -17.15 -5.18 14.22
C GLN A 166 -17.38 -5.91 12.90
N LEU A 167 -16.29 -6.31 12.25
CA LEU A 167 -16.30 -7.16 11.07
C LEU A 167 -15.61 -8.47 11.41
N THR A 168 -16.15 -9.60 10.94
CA THR A 168 -15.52 -10.90 11.08
C THR A 168 -15.50 -11.61 9.74
N GLY A 169 -14.33 -12.05 9.30
CA GLY A 169 -14.14 -12.86 8.11
C GLY A 169 -13.60 -14.23 8.47
N ILE A 170 -14.26 -15.28 8.02
CA ILE A 170 -13.82 -16.67 8.21
C ILE A 170 -13.58 -17.26 6.83
N THR A 171 -12.40 -17.79 6.60
CA THR A 171 -12.02 -18.49 5.38
C THR A 171 -11.54 -19.88 5.74
N GLU A 172 -12.08 -20.91 5.10
CA GLU A 172 -11.67 -22.28 5.37
C GLU A 172 -11.64 -23.16 4.13
N THR A 173 -10.74 -24.14 4.13
CA THR A 173 -10.69 -25.15 3.07
C THR A 173 -11.96 -26.00 3.10
N SER A 174 -12.36 -26.52 1.93
CA SER A 174 -13.58 -27.32 1.78
C SER A 174 -13.34 -28.49 0.82
N GLY A 175 -14.27 -29.45 0.80
CA GLY A 175 -14.20 -30.61 -0.10
C GLY A 175 -12.88 -31.38 0.03
N LEU A 176 -12.29 -31.76 -1.11
CA LEU A 176 -11.02 -32.50 -1.14
C LEU A 176 -9.86 -31.70 -0.53
N ALA A 177 -9.82 -30.38 -0.70
CA ALA A 177 -8.76 -29.55 -0.13
C ALA A 177 -8.73 -29.65 1.41
N ALA A 178 -9.91 -29.71 2.06
CA ALA A 178 -10.02 -29.88 3.50
C ALA A 178 -9.54 -31.25 4.00
N VAL A 179 -9.65 -32.30 3.17
CA VAL A 179 -9.16 -33.65 3.52
C VAL A 179 -7.63 -33.68 3.55
N PHE A 180 -6.97 -32.99 2.62
CA PHE A 180 -5.51 -32.96 2.53
C PHE A 180 -4.87 -31.92 3.45
N LYS A 181 -5.49 -30.74 3.57
CA LYS A 181 -4.94 -29.61 4.32
C LYS A 181 -6.08 -28.78 4.94
N PRO A 182 -6.65 -29.22 6.08
CA PRO A 182 -7.68 -28.47 6.77
C PRO A 182 -7.07 -27.18 7.32
N VAL A 183 -7.58 -26.03 6.87
CA VAL A 183 -7.19 -24.70 7.37
C VAL A 183 -8.45 -23.89 7.59
N ARG A 184 -8.50 -23.20 8.72
CA ARG A 184 -9.51 -22.19 9.05
C ARG A 184 -8.80 -20.92 9.51
N LEU A 185 -8.91 -19.86 8.73
CA LEU A 185 -8.45 -18.52 9.04
C LEU A 185 -9.65 -17.69 9.51
N SER A 186 -9.50 -17.00 10.64
CA SER A 186 -10.46 -16.02 11.13
C SER A 186 -9.77 -14.67 11.21
N VAL A 187 -10.41 -13.63 10.70
CA VAL A 187 -9.94 -12.25 10.70
C VAL A 187 -11.02 -11.41 11.35
N GLU A 188 -10.65 -10.53 12.27
CA GLU A 188 -11.56 -9.60 12.92
C GLU A 188 -11.03 -8.18 12.78
N SER A 189 -11.87 -7.26 12.31
CA SER A 189 -11.60 -5.83 12.30
C SER A 189 -12.59 -5.13 13.23
N ARG A 190 -12.09 -4.29 14.12
CA ARG A 190 -12.91 -3.45 15.00
C ARG A 190 -12.50 -2.01 14.86
N GLY A 191 -13.45 -1.10 14.99
CA GLY A 191 -13.18 0.32 14.99
C GLY A 191 -14.43 1.15 15.11
N ARG A 192 -14.41 2.34 14.48
CA ARG A 192 -15.50 3.31 14.53
C ARG A 192 -15.95 3.73 13.14
N LEU A 193 -17.20 4.12 13.05
CA LEU A 193 -17.77 4.77 11.89
C LEU A 193 -17.67 6.28 12.09
N VAL A 194 -16.88 6.94 11.24
CA VAL A 194 -16.66 8.39 11.24
C VAL A 194 -17.14 9.00 9.95
N ALA A 195 -17.09 10.33 9.81
CA ALA A 195 -17.57 11.04 8.62
C ALA A 195 -17.01 10.48 7.28
N GLY A 196 -15.78 9.96 7.29
CA GLY A 196 -15.12 9.37 6.12
C GLY A 196 -15.37 7.87 5.91
N GLY A 197 -16.24 7.23 6.70
CA GLY A 197 -16.48 5.77 6.66
C GLY A 197 -15.85 5.04 7.85
N LEU A 198 -15.43 3.80 7.63
CA LEU A 198 -14.80 2.98 8.66
C LEU A 198 -13.41 3.53 9.02
N GLN A 199 -13.13 3.54 10.31
CA GLN A 199 -11.84 3.89 10.89
C GLN A 199 -11.41 2.73 11.81
N PRO A 200 -10.58 1.80 11.29
CA PRO A 200 -10.14 0.64 12.07
C PRO A 200 -9.29 1.03 13.27
N GLU A 201 -9.53 0.39 14.41
CA GLU A 201 -8.72 0.53 15.63
C GLU A 201 -7.85 -0.71 15.83
N SER A 202 -8.32 -1.90 15.43
CA SER A 202 -7.57 -3.15 15.54
C SER A 202 -7.92 -4.17 14.45
N LEU A 203 -6.90 -4.93 14.02
CA LEU A 203 -7.00 -6.12 13.18
C LEU A 203 -6.44 -7.31 13.97
N ARG A 204 -7.21 -8.40 14.05
CA ARG A 204 -6.81 -9.64 14.73
C ARG A 204 -7.03 -10.85 13.84
N THR A 205 -6.09 -11.80 13.87
CA THR A 205 -6.12 -13.00 13.05
C THR A 205 -5.87 -14.26 13.85
N LEU A 206 -6.67 -15.30 13.59
CA LEU A 206 -6.52 -16.64 14.15
C LEU A 206 -6.38 -17.65 13.02
N LYS A 207 -5.40 -18.54 13.08
CA LYS A 207 -5.25 -19.70 12.20
C LYS A 207 -5.49 -20.97 13.02
N ASN A 208 -6.50 -21.75 12.64
CA ASN A 208 -6.95 -22.94 13.36
C ASN A 208 -7.18 -22.67 14.87
N GLY A 209 -7.75 -21.51 15.18
CA GLY A 209 -8.03 -21.07 16.56
C GLY A 209 -6.82 -20.53 17.33
N GLN A 210 -5.62 -20.56 16.76
CA GLN A 210 -4.42 -20.00 17.37
C GLN A 210 -4.16 -18.60 16.83
N ALA A 211 -3.82 -17.65 17.71
CA ALA A 211 -3.46 -16.30 17.30
C ALA A 211 -2.24 -16.33 16.38
N THR A 212 -2.28 -15.55 15.31
CA THR A 212 -1.12 -15.35 14.44
C THR A 212 -0.40 -14.04 14.80
N ASN A 213 0.73 -13.76 14.15
CA ASN A 213 1.42 -12.47 14.25
C ASN A 213 0.97 -11.46 13.18
N GLU A 214 -0.01 -11.79 12.34
CA GLU A 214 -0.59 -10.91 11.32
C GLU A 214 -1.69 -10.02 11.92
N ASN A 215 -1.34 -9.22 12.93
CA ASN A 215 -2.25 -8.30 13.62
C ASN A 215 -1.76 -6.86 13.50
N ALA A 216 -2.68 -5.90 13.62
CA ALA A 216 -2.37 -4.49 13.58
C ALA A 216 -3.17 -3.69 14.62
N ASP A 217 -2.55 -2.65 15.17
CA ASP A 217 -3.16 -1.70 16.10
C ASP A 217 -2.99 -0.27 15.59
N PHE A 218 -4.10 0.44 15.41
CA PHE A 218 -4.13 1.77 14.81
C PHE A 218 -4.22 2.85 15.90
N SER A 219 -3.28 3.78 15.89
CA SER A 219 -3.26 4.97 16.74
C SER A 219 -3.54 6.21 15.91
N TRP A 220 -4.80 6.60 15.82
CA TRP A 220 -5.21 7.76 15.01
C TRP A 220 -4.81 9.11 15.60
N SER A 221 -4.59 9.18 16.92
CA SER A 221 -4.06 10.38 17.58
C SER A 221 -2.62 10.68 17.16
N THR A 222 -1.83 9.64 16.84
CA THR A 222 -0.45 9.78 16.36
C THR A 222 -0.29 9.52 14.86
N ALA A 223 -1.38 9.17 14.16
CA ALA A 223 -1.38 8.76 12.76
C ALA A 223 -0.41 7.61 12.47
N GLU A 224 -0.44 6.57 13.31
CA GLU A 224 0.44 5.41 13.22
C GLU A 224 -0.33 4.09 13.27
N VAL A 225 0.28 3.04 12.72
CA VAL A 225 -0.13 1.64 12.93
C VAL A 225 1.07 0.82 13.40
N THR A 226 0.84 -0.02 14.41
CA THR A 226 1.82 -0.99 14.92
C THR A 226 1.49 -2.38 14.41
N LEU A 227 2.46 -3.05 13.79
CA LEU A 227 2.30 -4.41 13.26
C LEU A 227 2.86 -5.44 14.25
N SER A 228 2.08 -6.47 14.58
CA SER A 228 2.53 -7.52 15.51
C SER A 228 3.58 -8.46 14.90
N ARG A 229 3.74 -8.47 13.57
CA ARG A 229 4.65 -9.37 12.85
C ARG A 229 6.11 -9.16 13.25
N ASP A 230 6.53 -7.89 13.28
CA ASP A 230 7.91 -7.46 13.51
C ASP A 230 8.01 -6.31 14.54
N GLY A 231 6.89 -5.87 15.11
CA GLY A 231 6.82 -4.72 16.01
C GLY A 231 7.01 -3.38 15.30
N SER A 232 7.00 -3.34 13.96
CA SER A 232 7.22 -2.10 13.22
C SER A 232 6.05 -1.14 13.39
N VAL A 233 6.40 0.15 13.48
CA VAL A 233 5.45 1.26 13.48
C VAL A 233 5.53 1.96 12.12
N ARG A 234 4.37 2.18 11.51
CA ARG A 234 4.26 2.83 10.20
C ARG A 234 3.31 4.02 10.29
N SER A 235 3.68 5.13 9.67
CA SER A 235 2.77 6.27 9.53
C SER A 235 1.62 5.92 8.58
N ILE A 236 0.40 6.29 8.97
CA ILE A 236 -0.82 6.09 8.20
C ILE A 236 -1.45 7.44 7.86
N VAL A 237 -2.29 7.45 6.83
CA VAL A 237 -3.06 8.64 6.44
C VAL A 237 -4.54 8.47 6.82
N PRO A 238 -5.30 9.56 6.97
CA PRO A 238 -6.75 9.49 7.15
C PRO A 238 -7.42 8.58 6.10
N GLY A 239 -8.34 7.73 6.54
CA GLY A 239 -9.02 6.76 5.68
C GLY A 239 -8.24 5.47 5.39
N THR A 240 -7.04 5.28 5.97
CA THR A 240 -6.34 3.98 5.92
C THR A 240 -7.22 2.87 6.49
N GLN A 241 -7.27 1.73 5.81
CA GLN A 241 -8.05 0.56 6.18
C GLN A 241 -7.16 -0.62 6.52
N ASP A 242 -7.71 -1.59 7.25
CA ASP A 242 -7.18 -2.95 7.21
C ASP A 242 -7.79 -3.73 6.04
N ILE A 243 -7.25 -4.92 5.76
CA ILE A 243 -7.67 -5.73 4.61
C ILE A 243 -9.14 -6.16 4.64
N LEU A 244 -9.74 -6.33 5.82
CA LEU A 244 -11.14 -6.75 5.94
C LEU A 244 -12.09 -5.54 5.85
N SER A 245 -11.77 -4.46 6.53
CA SER A 245 -12.52 -3.19 6.49
C SER A 245 -12.49 -2.54 5.13
N LEU A 246 -11.43 -2.72 4.33
CA LEU A 246 -11.35 -2.24 2.94
C LEU A 246 -12.61 -2.61 2.15
N ASN A 247 -13.06 -3.86 2.23
CA ASN A 247 -14.24 -4.37 1.51
C ASN A 247 -15.52 -3.57 1.79
N TYR A 248 -15.66 -3.04 3.01
CA TYR A 248 -16.84 -2.29 3.46
C TYR A 248 -16.62 -0.78 3.31
N GLN A 249 -15.37 -0.32 3.33
CA GLN A 249 -15.02 1.09 3.16
C GLN A 249 -15.39 1.62 1.78
N LEU A 250 -15.35 0.78 0.75
CA LEU A 250 -15.73 1.14 -0.63
C LEU A 250 -17.17 1.68 -0.72
N ALA A 251 -18.04 1.31 0.22
CA ALA A 251 -19.38 1.86 0.32
C ALA A 251 -19.40 3.37 0.62
N TYR A 252 -18.39 3.87 1.33
CA TYR A 252 -18.31 5.25 1.82
C TYR A 252 -17.47 6.17 0.93
N LEU A 253 -16.77 5.63 -0.08
CA LEU A 253 -15.96 6.42 -0.98
C LEU A 253 -16.83 7.09 -2.07
N ALA A 254 -16.73 8.41 -2.15
CA ALA A 254 -17.32 9.17 -3.25
C ALA A 254 -16.52 8.96 -4.54
N ARG A 255 -17.21 9.00 -5.69
CA ARG A 255 -16.60 8.97 -7.02
C ARG A 255 -15.65 7.79 -7.28
N LEU A 256 -16.00 6.62 -6.75
CA LEU A 256 -15.17 5.41 -6.89
C LEU A 256 -15.04 4.95 -8.35
N ASP A 257 -15.95 5.39 -9.21
CA ASP A 257 -15.92 5.27 -10.67
C ASP A 257 -14.74 6.00 -11.34
N ASP A 258 -14.16 7.00 -10.68
CA ASP A 258 -12.91 7.66 -11.12
C ASP A 258 -11.65 6.93 -10.59
N GLY A 259 -11.83 5.88 -9.79
CA GLY A 259 -10.77 5.24 -9.02
C GLY A 259 -10.46 5.94 -7.68
N ALA A 260 -9.61 5.32 -6.87
CA ALA A 260 -9.24 5.86 -5.55
C ALA A 260 -7.84 5.42 -5.12
N SER A 261 -7.23 6.15 -4.17
CA SER A 261 -6.01 5.71 -3.49
C SER A 261 -6.26 5.56 -2.01
N ILE A 262 -5.91 4.40 -1.44
CA ILE A 262 -6.19 4.08 -0.05
C ILE A 262 -5.00 3.37 0.59
N GLY A 263 -4.68 3.74 1.83
CA GLY A 263 -3.72 3.00 2.65
C GLY A 263 -4.35 1.68 3.11
N VAL A 264 -3.65 0.57 3.00
CA VAL A 264 -4.13 -0.75 3.39
C VAL A 264 -3.12 -1.45 4.28
N VAL A 265 -3.58 -1.93 5.42
CA VAL A 265 -2.82 -2.77 6.34
C VAL A 265 -3.28 -4.22 6.21
N THR A 266 -2.37 -5.07 5.73
CA THR A 266 -2.64 -6.51 5.50
C THR A 266 -2.39 -7.38 6.73
N GLY A 267 -2.08 -6.77 7.88
CA GLY A 267 -1.53 -7.45 9.07
C GLY A 267 -0.02 -7.77 8.95
N LYS A 268 0.49 -7.94 7.72
CA LYS A 268 1.92 -8.16 7.44
C LYS A 268 2.69 -6.88 7.15
N LYS A 269 2.04 -5.96 6.44
CA LYS A 269 2.62 -4.72 5.94
C LYS A 269 1.55 -3.65 5.76
N TYR A 270 1.99 -2.39 5.74
CA TYR A 270 1.23 -1.25 5.25
C TYR A 270 1.61 -0.98 3.80
N GLU A 271 0.62 -0.80 2.94
CA GLU A 271 0.78 -0.50 1.53
C GLU A 271 -0.22 0.56 1.09
N ARG A 272 -0.01 1.10 -0.12
CA ARG A 272 -0.97 2.00 -0.76
C ARG A 272 -1.56 1.30 -1.97
N TYR A 273 -2.87 1.12 -1.96
CA TYR A 273 -3.61 0.57 -3.09
C TYR A 273 -4.07 1.73 -3.97
N THR A 274 -3.77 1.65 -5.25
CA THR A 274 -4.43 2.43 -6.29
C THR A 274 -5.53 1.55 -6.85
N LEU A 275 -6.77 1.89 -6.53
CA LEU A 275 -7.97 1.22 -7.00
C LEU A 275 -8.34 1.80 -8.36
N ASP A 276 -7.98 1.08 -9.42
CA ASP A 276 -8.44 1.38 -10.77
C ASP A 276 -9.92 1.00 -10.88
N SER A 277 -10.75 1.92 -11.39
CA SER A 277 -12.11 1.62 -11.81
C SER A 277 -12.08 1.03 -13.22
N LEU A 278 -12.55 -0.22 -13.35
CA LEU A 278 -12.65 -0.92 -14.63
C LEU A 278 -14.04 -0.80 -15.28
N GLY A 279 -14.94 -0.04 -14.64
CA GLY A 279 -16.28 0.23 -15.13
C GLY A 279 -17.35 -0.65 -14.50
N GLU A 280 -18.60 -0.34 -14.87
CA GLU A 280 -19.75 -1.12 -14.42
C GLU A 280 -19.95 -2.36 -15.30
N GLU A 281 -20.26 -3.49 -14.66
CA GLU A 281 -20.66 -4.71 -15.33
C GLU A 281 -21.73 -5.47 -14.54
N GLU A 282 -22.59 -6.19 -15.26
CA GLU A 282 -23.52 -7.13 -14.64
C GLU A 282 -22.85 -8.50 -14.50
N ILE A 283 -22.92 -9.07 -13.29
CA ILE A 283 -22.42 -10.42 -13.03
C ILE A 283 -23.51 -11.29 -12.41
N ASP A 284 -23.49 -12.58 -12.75
CA ASP A 284 -24.31 -13.60 -12.12
C ASP A 284 -23.48 -14.35 -11.05
N THR A 285 -24.02 -14.45 -9.84
CA THR A 285 -23.47 -15.26 -8.76
C THR A 285 -24.57 -16.18 -8.21
N PRO A 286 -24.25 -17.22 -7.42
CA PRO A 286 -25.29 -18.01 -6.77
C PRO A 286 -26.16 -17.19 -5.79
N ALA A 287 -25.68 -16.05 -5.29
CA ALA A 287 -26.48 -15.12 -4.49
C ALA A 287 -27.46 -14.27 -5.31
N GLY A 288 -27.34 -14.23 -6.64
CA GLY A 288 -28.20 -13.45 -7.53
C GLY A 288 -27.44 -12.76 -8.66
N ARG A 289 -28.17 -11.95 -9.43
CA ARG A 289 -27.61 -11.09 -10.48
C ARG A 289 -27.38 -9.69 -9.94
N PHE A 290 -26.20 -9.14 -10.16
CA PHE A 290 -25.79 -7.85 -9.60
C PHE A 290 -25.25 -6.92 -10.67
N ARG A 291 -25.72 -5.68 -10.68
CA ARG A 291 -25.00 -4.57 -11.31
C ARG A 291 -23.87 -4.16 -10.39
N THR A 292 -22.65 -4.24 -10.89
CA THR A 292 -21.43 -4.06 -10.09
C THR A 292 -20.54 -2.97 -10.66
N LEU A 293 -19.71 -2.38 -9.80
CA LEU A 293 -18.52 -1.64 -10.22
C LEU A 293 -17.31 -2.55 -9.97
N HIS A 294 -16.52 -2.79 -11.00
CA HIS A 294 -15.31 -3.59 -10.93
C HIS A 294 -14.11 -2.69 -10.60
N LEU A 295 -13.44 -2.99 -9.50
CA LEU A 295 -12.27 -2.28 -9.01
C LEU A 295 -11.06 -3.20 -8.98
N ARG A 296 -9.87 -2.67 -9.28
CA ARG A 296 -8.62 -3.42 -9.26
C ARG A 296 -7.51 -2.68 -8.54
N ALA A 297 -6.85 -3.36 -7.62
CA ALA A 297 -5.57 -2.96 -7.04
C ALA A 297 -4.45 -3.84 -7.59
N MET A 298 -3.41 -3.22 -8.14
CA MET A 298 -2.18 -3.91 -8.54
C MET A 298 -1.04 -3.50 -7.60
N THR A 299 -0.51 -4.46 -6.85
CA THR A 299 0.72 -4.32 -6.05
C THR A 299 1.70 -5.41 -6.49
N ASP A 300 2.32 -6.13 -5.55
CA ASP A 300 3.02 -7.38 -5.88
C ASP A 300 2.04 -8.50 -6.30
N SER A 301 0.77 -8.38 -5.89
CA SER A 301 -0.35 -9.26 -6.22
C SER A 301 -1.48 -8.43 -6.81
N VAL A 302 -2.42 -9.07 -7.50
CA VAL A 302 -3.60 -8.40 -8.04
C VAL A 302 -4.81 -8.72 -7.17
N THR A 303 -5.54 -7.69 -6.75
CA THR A 303 -6.83 -7.84 -6.07
C THR A 303 -7.89 -7.14 -6.89
N GLU A 304 -8.91 -7.86 -7.30
CA GLU A 304 -10.09 -7.34 -7.99
C GLU A 304 -11.31 -7.51 -7.10
N ILE A 305 -12.17 -6.49 -7.04
CA ILE A 305 -13.37 -6.46 -6.20
C ILE A 305 -14.52 -5.95 -7.04
N TRP A 306 -15.62 -6.71 -7.08
CA TRP A 306 -16.88 -6.31 -7.68
C TRP A 306 -17.84 -5.91 -6.57
N ILE A 307 -18.15 -4.62 -6.47
CA ILE A 307 -19.10 -4.11 -5.48
C ILE A 307 -20.49 -3.97 -6.09
N ALA A 308 -21.51 -4.51 -5.44
CA ALA A 308 -22.89 -4.46 -5.93
C ALA A 308 -23.51 -3.08 -5.69
N LEU A 309 -23.66 -2.29 -6.75
CA LEU A 309 -24.05 -0.89 -6.69
C LEU A 309 -25.46 -0.69 -6.09
N ASP A 310 -26.34 -1.66 -6.32
CA ASP A 310 -27.72 -1.63 -5.84
C ASP A 310 -27.92 -2.37 -4.49
N HIS A 311 -26.85 -2.89 -3.88
CA HIS A 311 -26.87 -3.66 -2.61
C HIS A 311 -25.88 -3.10 -1.59
N GLY A 312 -25.91 -1.78 -1.40
CA GLY A 312 -25.05 -1.11 -0.42
C GLY A 312 -23.55 -1.25 -0.70
N ARG A 313 -23.18 -1.52 -1.97
CA ARG A 313 -21.78 -1.74 -2.42
C ARG A 313 -21.09 -2.91 -1.72
N LEU A 314 -21.84 -3.93 -1.32
CA LEU A 314 -21.27 -5.18 -0.81
C LEU A 314 -20.36 -5.84 -1.85
N PRO A 315 -19.23 -6.44 -1.45
CA PRO A 315 -18.33 -7.15 -2.36
C PRO A 315 -18.93 -8.50 -2.76
N VAL A 316 -19.57 -8.57 -3.92
CA VAL A 316 -20.24 -9.81 -4.39
C VAL A 316 -19.30 -10.77 -5.11
N LYS A 317 -18.13 -10.27 -5.53
CA LYS A 317 -17.02 -11.09 -6.02
C LYS A 317 -15.70 -10.45 -5.63
N ILE A 318 -14.72 -11.26 -5.25
CA ILE A 318 -13.34 -10.84 -5.01
C ILE A 318 -12.43 -11.82 -5.72
N ARG A 319 -11.50 -11.36 -6.55
CA ARG A 319 -10.44 -12.19 -7.12
C ARG A 319 -9.10 -11.75 -6.54
N PHE A 320 -8.33 -12.71 -6.07
CA PHE A 320 -6.94 -12.49 -5.65
C PHE A 320 -6.03 -13.33 -6.53
N THR A 321 -5.10 -12.67 -7.21
CA THR A 321 -4.04 -13.33 -7.99
C THR A 321 -2.71 -13.08 -7.30
N ASP A 322 -2.05 -14.17 -6.91
CA ASP A 322 -0.79 -14.14 -6.20
C ASP A 322 0.40 -13.78 -7.11
N LYS A 323 1.60 -13.64 -6.53
CA LYS A 323 2.80 -13.25 -7.29
C LYS A 323 3.23 -14.31 -8.33
N LYS A 324 2.75 -15.54 -8.18
CA LYS A 324 3.03 -16.69 -9.07
C LYS A 324 1.98 -16.81 -10.18
N GLY A 325 0.95 -15.96 -10.16
CA GLY A 325 -0.15 -15.98 -11.11
C GLY A 325 -1.27 -16.95 -10.74
N GLU A 326 -1.28 -17.50 -9.54
CA GLU A 326 -2.38 -18.34 -9.06
C GLU A 326 -3.54 -17.46 -8.60
N SER A 327 -4.72 -17.70 -9.17
CA SER A 327 -5.92 -16.90 -8.89
C SER A 327 -6.95 -17.68 -8.07
N PHE A 328 -7.50 -16.99 -7.08
CA PHE A 328 -8.60 -17.47 -6.26
C PHE A 328 -9.76 -16.48 -6.33
N GLU A 329 -10.94 -16.97 -6.73
CA GLU A 329 -12.17 -16.20 -6.77
C GLU A 329 -13.04 -16.54 -5.57
N GLN A 330 -13.43 -15.54 -4.80
CA GLN A 330 -14.53 -15.60 -3.84
C GLN A 330 -15.78 -15.09 -4.55
N VAL A 331 -16.77 -15.97 -4.76
CA VAL A 331 -18.03 -15.64 -5.44
C VAL A 331 -19.17 -15.76 -4.45
N ALA A 332 -19.98 -14.70 -4.30
CA ALA A 332 -21.05 -14.64 -3.31
C ALA A 332 -22.09 -15.74 -3.56
N THR A 333 -22.37 -16.54 -2.55
CA THR A 333 -23.38 -17.61 -2.58
C THR A 333 -24.63 -17.25 -1.81
N GLU A 334 -24.53 -16.35 -0.84
CA GLU A 334 -25.65 -15.91 -0.01
C GLU A 334 -25.37 -14.51 0.54
N ILE A 335 -26.41 -13.67 0.62
CA ILE A 335 -26.39 -12.38 1.30
C ILE A 335 -27.66 -12.31 2.17
N GLY A 336 -27.52 -11.96 3.44
CA GLY A 336 -28.67 -11.91 4.33
C GLY A 336 -28.39 -11.32 5.70
N MET A 337 -29.31 -11.58 6.62
CA MET A 337 -29.11 -11.36 8.06
C MET A 337 -28.56 -12.64 8.69
N PRO A 338 -27.72 -12.53 9.74
CA PRO A 338 -26.97 -13.66 10.33
C PRO A 338 -27.85 -14.75 10.96
#